data_AF-A0A3C0S1E2-F1
#
_entry.id   AF-A0A3C0S1E2-F1
#
_cell.length_a   1.000
_cell.length_b   1.000
_cell.length_c   1.000
_cell.angle_alpha   90.00
_cell.angle_beta   90.00
_cell.angle_gamma   90.00
#
_symmetry.space_group_name_H-M   'P 1'
#
loop_
_entity.id
_entity.type
_entity.pdbx_description
1 polymer ?
#
loop_
_entity_poly.entity_id
_entity_poly.type
_entity_poly.pdbx_seq_one_letter_code
_entity_poly.pdbx_strand_id
1 'polypeptide(L)'
;YSQIMLLKKQYGTAKGTIKDKLDTEIINHPLFPREQDCKSNKAIYYHSLIMSIYYWMTFNHKLAYQYSKALLQDNNQNILPSDYLTGIFEHITSSVCIAKFTDALRGIQLAQAFMEEYKLNQSNRYRQLFFAYEATYRLIIYSYMGKQTQLAEVITHAENWLEIYADVLPIERRQVVIGNIMNAYMAIGNIDKAWMVWNQLFNKHSESVRLDIYADLYLFRICFYLLSPIYDLVPSAAASALRFYRKTEENKSKFQLESSIAQLFARDADYNDPKILNPLLQQARCLLKDYITEVRGALNFQEHYTRYIIWANAIEKKIPYLKA
;
A
#
# COMPACT_ATOMS: atom_id res chain seq x y z
N TYR A 1 3.18 23.96 0.43
CA TYR A 1 3.19 22.86 -0.56
C TYR A 1 4.51 22.08 -0.55
N SER A 2 5.65 22.67 -0.91
CA SER A 2 6.92 21.94 -0.99
C SER A 2 7.30 21.21 0.32
N GLN A 3 7.05 21.84 1.47
CA GLN A 3 7.35 21.25 2.78
C GLN A 3 6.58 19.93 3.01
N ILE A 4 5.28 19.88 2.73
CA ILE A 4 4.52 18.64 2.95
C ILE A 4 4.94 17.52 1.98
N MET A 5 5.32 17.87 0.74
CA MET A 5 5.85 16.89 -0.20
C MET A 5 7.19 16.29 0.28
N LEU A 6 8.05 17.11 0.89
CA LEU A 6 9.31 16.67 1.49
C LEU A 6 9.05 15.74 2.69
N LEU A 7 8.15 16.12 3.60
CA LEU A 7 7.78 15.29 4.75
C LEU A 7 7.14 13.97 4.32
N LYS A 8 6.25 13.98 3.30
CA LYS A 8 5.67 12.77 2.72
C LYS A 8 6.74 11.84 2.18
N LYS A 9 7.72 12.38 1.44
CA LYS A 9 8.84 11.59 0.90
C LYS A 9 9.72 11.00 2.00
N GLN A 10 9.97 11.76 3.07
CA GLN A 10 10.86 11.35 4.15
C GLN A 10 10.24 10.29 5.06
N TYR A 11 8.97 10.45 5.43
CA TYR A 11 8.35 9.64 6.48
C TYR A 11 7.28 8.68 5.97
N GLY A 12 6.66 8.97 4.82
CA GLY A 12 5.51 8.23 4.30
C GLY A 12 4.25 8.45 5.14
N THR A 13 4.26 8.03 6.40
CA THR A 13 3.15 8.21 7.35
C THR A 13 3.62 8.94 8.61
N ALA A 14 2.68 9.54 9.34
CA ALA A 14 2.95 10.36 10.52
C ALA A 14 2.15 9.86 11.74
N LYS A 15 2.86 9.38 12.76
CA LYS A 15 2.34 9.02 14.09
C LYS A 15 3.28 9.55 15.18
N GLY A 16 2.77 9.74 16.40
CA GLY A 16 3.56 10.23 17.54
C GLY A 16 4.31 11.53 17.22
N THR A 17 5.60 11.58 17.54
CA THR A 17 6.46 12.76 17.33
C THR A 17 6.52 13.25 15.88
N ILE A 18 6.38 12.35 14.89
CA ILE A 18 6.33 12.73 13.48
C ILE A 18 5.03 13.44 13.14
N LYS A 19 3.92 13.03 13.76
CA LYS A 19 2.64 13.74 13.63
C LYS A 19 2.73 15.13 14.27
N ASP A 20 3.31 15.25 15.46
CA ASP A 20 3.45 16.55 16.13
C ASP A 20 4.30 17.53 15.30
N LYS A 21 5.35 17.02 14.66
CA LYS A 21 6.16 17.77 13.69
C LYS A 21 5.36 18.18 12.46
N LEU A 22 4.59 17.27 11.88
CA LEU A 22 3.73 17.54 10.72
C LEU A 22 2.67 18.61 11.05
N ASP A 23 2.02 18.52 12.21
CA ASP A 23 1.03 19.49 12.68
C ASP A 23 1.66 20.88 12.81
N THR A 24 2.84 20.96 13.44
CA THR A 24 3.56 22.22 13.67
C THR A 24 4.05 22.86 12.36
N GLU A 25 4.65 22.08 11.47
CA GLU A 25 5.25 22.60 10.23
C GLU A 25 4.24 22.90 9.13
N ILE A 26 3.05 22.27 9.17
CA ILE A 26 2.05 22.41 8.11
C ILE A 26 0.78 23.09 8.59
N ILE A 27 0.00 22.45 9.47
CA ILE A 27 -1.39 22.88 9.77
C ILE A 27 -1.43 24.06 10.74
N ASN A 28 -0.54 24.05 11.73
CA ASN A 28 -0.41 25.11 12.73
C ASN A 28 0.58 26.20 12.30
N HIS A 29 1.18 26.08 11.11
CA HIS A 29 2.11 27.07 10.61
C HIS A 29 1.38 28.40 10.39
N PRO A 30 1.89 29.55 10.88
CA PRO A 30 1.18 30.84 10.81
C PRO A 30 0.82 31.30 9.39
N LEU A 31 1.60 30.85 8.39
CA LEU A 31 1.38 31.17 6.97
C LEU A 31 0.44 30.18 6.25
N PHE A 32 -0.05 29.13 6.91
CA PHE A 32 -0.98 28.20 6.27
C PHE A 32 -2.40 28.83 6.25
N PRO A 33 -2.95 29.11 5.06
CA PRO A 33 -4.24 29.79 4.97
C PRO A 33 -5.38 28.84 5.34
N ARG A 34 -6.41 29.38 6.02
CA ARG A 34 -7.69 28.68 6.14
C ARG A 34 -8.36 28.63 4.77
N GLU A 35 -9.22 27.64 4.56
CA GLU A 35 -9.92 27.45 3.29
C GLU A 35 -10.71 28.70 2.88
N GLN A 36 -11.43 29.33 3.81
CA GLN A 36 -12.19 30.57 3.59
C GLN A 36 -11.33 31.78 3.16
N ASP A 37 -10.03 31.75 3.47
CA ASP A 37 -9.07 32.81 3.13
C ASP A 37 -8.44 32.58 1.75
N CYS A 38 -8.65 31.40 1.15
CA CYS A 38 -8.17 31.06 -0.19
C CYS A 38 -9.05 31.72 -1.27
N LYS A 39 -8.68 32.92 -1.71
CA LYS A 39 -9.50 33.73 -2.66
C LYS A 39 -9.32 33.39 -4.14
N SER A 40 -8.47 32.44 -4.50
CA SER A 40 -8.26 32.03 -5.90
C SER A 40 -8.35 30.52 -6.06
N ASN A 41 -8.75 30.06 -7.26
CA ASN A 41 -8.79 28.63 -7.59
C ASN A 41 -7.44 27.95 -7.35
N LYS A 42 -6.34 28.66 -7.63
CA LYS A 42 -4.98 28.18 -7.35
C LYS A 42 -4.73 27.99 -5.86
N ALA A 43 -5.12 28.96 -5.03
CA ALA A 43 -4.99 28.84 -3.58
C ALA A 43 -5.83 27.68 -3.01
N ILE A 44 -7.07 27.55 -3.47
CA ILE A 44 -7.98 26.45 -3.08
C ILE A 44 -7.40 25.09 -3.48
N TYR A 45 -6.82 24.99 -4.68
CA TYR A 45 -6.17 23.78 -5.17
C TYR A 45 -5.01 23.37 -4.26
N TYR A 46 -4.06 24.25 -3.99
CA TYR A 46 -2.92 23.90 -3.14
C TYR A 46 -3.31 23.68 -1.68
N HIS A 47 -4.32 24.38 -1.16
CA HIS A 47 -4.90 24.09 0.15
C HIS A 47 -5.42 22.65 0.18
N SER A 48 -6.27 22.28 -0.78
CA SER A 48 -6.81 20.92 -0.89
C SER A 48 -5.72 19.87 -1.08
N LEU A 49 -4.67 20.16 -1.85
CA LEU A 49 -3.58 19.22 -2.08
C LEU A 49 -2.78 18.97 -0.81
N ILE A 50 -2.47 20.03 -0.06
CA ILE A 50 -1.79 19.95 1.24
C ILE A 50 -2.66 19.18 2.24
N MET A 51 -3.95 19.50 2.35
CA MET A 51 -4.85 18.80 3.28
C MET A 51 -5.03 17.33 2.91
N SER A 52 -5.14 17.01 1.62
CA SER A 52 -5.23 15.63 1.14
C SER A 52 -4.01 14.80 1.57
N ILE A 53 -2.80 15.32 1.34
CA ILE A 53 -1.56 14.65 1.74
C ILE A 53 -1.47 14.55 3.27
N TYR A 54 -1.77 15.63 3.99
CA TYR A 54 -1.73 15.66 5.46
C TYR A 54 -2.61 14.57 6.04
N TYR A 55 -3.89 14.54 5.65
CA TYR A 55 -4.83 13.55 6.16
C TYR A 55 -4.48 12.13 5.72
N TRP A 56 -3.87 11.96 4.55
CA TRP A 56 -3.35 10.65 4.14
C TRP A 56 -2.21 10.20 5.07
N MET A 57 -1.23 11.07 5.34
CA MET A 57 -0.10 10.77 6.22
C MET A 57 -0.54 10.45 7.65
N THR A 58 -1.62 11.08 8.15
CA THR A 58 -2.17 10.85 9.50
C THR A 58 -3.28 9.78 9.52
N PHE A 59 -3.40 8.94 8.49
CA PHE A 59 -4.40 7.86 8.40
C PHE A 59 -5.88 8.31 8.46
N ASN A 60 -6.19 9.58 8.21
CA ASN A 60 -7.58 10.03 8.04
C ASN A 60 -7.98 9.95 6.56
N HIS A 61 -8.02 8.72 6.02
CA HIS A 61 -8.20 8.48 4.59
C HIS A 61 -9.55 8.99 4.03
N LYS A 62 -10.58 9.10 4.88
CA LYS A 62 -11.86 9.70 4.48
C LYS A 62 -11.71 11.18 4.13
N LEU A 63 -11.06 11.96 4.99
CA LEU A 63 -10.78 13.38 4.70
C LEU A 63 -9.77 13.51 3.56
N ALA A 64 -8.74 12.65 3.51
CA ALA A 64 -7.78 12.63 2.40
C ALA A 64 -8.48 12.48 1.05
N TYR A 65 -9.43 11.55 0.96
CA TYR A 65 -10.26 11.35 -0.23
C TYR A 65 -11.13 12.58 -0.54
N GLN A 66 -11.81 13.16 0.45
CA GLN A 66 -12.65 14.35 0.24
C GLN A 66 -11.86 15.52 -0.37
N TYR A 67 -10.70 15.84 0.20
CA TYR A 67 -9.83 16.88 -0.33
C TYR A 67 -9.22 16.50 -1.68
N SER A 68 -8.80 15.24 -1.87
CA SER A 68 -8.25 14.80 -3.16
C SER A 68 -9.27 14.89 -4.30
N LYS A 69 -10.56 14.64 -4.01
CA LYS A 69 -11.63 14.70 -4.99
C LYS A 69 -11.87 16.13 -5.48
N ALA A 70 -11.68 17.12 -4.60
CA ALA A 70 -11.77 18.53 -4.98
C ALA A 70 -10.65 18.95 -5.95
N LEU A 71 -9.52 18.22 -6.01
CA LEU A 71 -8.43 18.50 -6.94
C LEU A 71 -8.77 18.21 -8.40
N LEU A 72 -9.81 17.40 -8.65
CA LEU A 72 -10.22 16.99 -9.99
C LEU A 72 -11.26 17.92 -10.64
N GLN A 73 -11.56 19.06 -10.01
CA GLN A 73 -12.52 20.02 -10.57
C GLN A 73 -11.94 20.76 -11.78
N ASP A 74 -12.78 21.12 -12.75
CA ASP A 74 -12.45 21.58 -14.11
C ASP A 74 -11.59 22.87 -14.24
N ASN A 75 -11.17 23.48 -13.13
CA ASN A 75 -10.39 24.73 -13.14
C ASN A 75 -8.87 24.50 -13.16
N ASN A 76 -8.39 23.61 -14.04
CA ASN A 76 -6.97 23.25 -14.18
C ASN A 76 -6.10 24.34 -14.84
N GLN A 77 -6.69 25.32 -15.52
CA GLN A 77 -6.00 26.30 -16.38
C GLN A 77 -4.92 27.13 -15.67
N ASN A 78 -4.96 27.24 -14.33
CA ASN A 78 -4.02 28.02 -13.52
C ASN A 78 -3.06 27.18 -12.66
N ILE A 79 -3.08 25.85 -12.83
CA ILE A 79 -2.22 24.90 -12.11
C ILE A 79 -1.15 24.38 -13.06
N LEU A 80 0.08 24.24 -12.57
CA LEU A 80 1.14 23.63 -13.36
C LEU A 80 0.74 22.18 -13.72
N PRO A 81 0.89 21.72 -14.98
CA PRO A 81 0.50 20.36 -15.36
C PRO A 81 1.13 19.27 -14.49
N SER A 82 2.38 19.47 -14.02
CA SER A 82 3.06 18.58 -13.09
C SER A 82 2.35 18.45 -11.74
N ASP A 83 1.82 19.56 -11.24
CA ASP A 83 1.17 19.63 -9.94
C ASP A 83 -0.24 19.06 -10.06
N TYR A 84 -0.93 19.36 -11.18
CA TYR A 84 -2.24 18.76 -11.48
C TYR A 84 -2.14 17.23 -11.58
N LEU A 85 -1.14 16.71 -12.29
CA LEU A 85 -0.87 15.27 -12.34
C LEU A 85 -0.61 14.68 -10.95
N THR A 86 0.09 15.41 -10.09
CA THR A 86 0.28 15.01 -8.68
C THR A 86 -1.06 14.95 -7.95
N GLY A 87 -1.96 15.92 -8.15
CA GLY A 87 -3.31 15.87 -7.58
C GLY A 87 -4.13 14.65 -8.05
N ILE A 88 -4.00 14.26 -9.32
CA ILE A 88 -4.62 13.02 -9.82
C ILE A 88 -4.05 11.80 -9.09
N PHE A 89 -2.73 11.73 -8.91
CA PHE A 89 -2.07 10.66 -8.16
C PHE A 89 -2.52 10.59 -6.70
N GLU A 90 -2.64 11.73 -6.01
CA GLU A 90 -3.17 11.75 -4.64
C GLU A 90 -4.63 11.28 -4.57
N HIS A 91 -5.44 11.58 -5.60
CA HIS A 91 -6.80 11.08 -5.69
C HIS A 91 -6.87 9.56 -5.90
N ILE A 92 -6.02 9.00 -6.77
CA ILE A 92 -5.93 7.55 -6.97
C ILE A 92 -5.56 6.88 -5.64
N THR A 93 -4.48 7.35 -4.98
CA THR A 93 -4.02 6.82 -3.69
C THR A 93 -5.13 6.88 -2.64
N SER A 94 -5.75 8.04 -2.45
CA SER A 94 -6.78 8.22 -1.43
C SER A 94 -8.02 7.36 -1.71
N SER A 95 -8.40 7.21 -2.98
CA SER A 95 -9.52 6.37 -3.41
C SER A 95 -9.27 4.90 -3.09
N VAL A 96 -8.06 4.39 -3.32
CA VAL A 96 -7.69 3.01 -2.96
C VAL A 96 -7.74 2.81 -1.45
N CYS A 97 -7.21 3.74 -0.65
CA CYS A 97 -7.22 3.63 0.81
C CYS A 97 -8.63 3.53 1.44
N ILE A 98 -9.68 3.94 0.73
CA ILE A 98 -11.08 3.81 1.16
C ILE A 98 -11.92 2.87 0.28
N ALA A 99 -11.28 2.00 -0.48
CA ALA A 99 -11.91 1.04 -1.39
C ALA A 99 -12.86 1.65 -2.45
N LYS A 100 -12.66 2.92 -2.84
CA LYS A 100 -13.34 3.55 -3.98
C LYS A 100 -12.63 3.19 -5.29
N PHE A 101 -12.57 1.90 -5.58
CA PHE A 101 -11.79 1.34 -6.69
C PHE A 101 -12.20 1.89 -8.07
N THR A 102 -13.50 2.12 -8.29
CA THR A 102 -13.97 2.73 -9.54
C THR A 102 -13.43 4.15 -9.73
N ASP A 103 -13.39 4.96 -8.67
CA ASP A 103 -12.86 6.33 -8.72
C ASP A 103 -11.34 6.29 -8.97
N ALA A 104 -10.63 5.36 -8.33
CA ALA A 104 -9.20 5.16 -8.57
C ALA A 104 -8.89 4.77 -10.02
N LEU A 105 -9.64 3.84 -10.61
CA LEU A 105 -9.48 3.44 -12.02
C LEU A 105 -9.77 4.60 -12.99
N ARG A 106 -10.80 5.42 -12.71
CA ARG A 106 -11.08 6.64 -13.48
C ARG A 106 -9.94 7.66 -13.34
N GLY A 107 -9.37 7.80 -12.14
CA GLY A 107 -8.20 8.64 -11.91
C GLY A 107 -6.99 8.20 -12.74
N ILE A 108 -6.75 6.89 -12.87
CA ILE A 108 -5.68 6.34 -13.72
C ILE A 108 -5.92 6.70 -15.20
N GLN A 109 -7.14 6.52 -15.70
CA GLN A 109 -7.52 6.89 -17.06
C GLN A 109 -7.34 8.40 -17.30
N LEU A 110 -7.76 9.23 -16.33
CA LEU A 110 -7.59 10.68 -16.37
C LEU A 110 -6.11 11.08 -16.40
N ALA A 111 -5.26 10.47 -15.56
CA ALA A 111 -3.83 10.71 -15.55
C ALA A 111 -3.18 10.37 -16.90
N GLN A 112 -3.59 9.26 -17.52
CA GLN A 112 -3.10 8.87 -18.85
C GLN A 112 -3.48 9.92 -19.91
N ALA A 113 -4.77 10.26 -20.00
CA ALA A 113 -5.26 11.25 -20.97
C ALA A 113 -4.59 12.62 -20.77
N PHE A 114 -4.45 13.05 -19.51
CA PHE A 114 -3.79 14.30 -19.16
C PHE A 114 -2.30 14.30 -19.54
N MET A 115 -1.60 13.17 -19.35
CA MET A 115 -0.20 13.04 -19.78
C MET A 115 -0.03 13.14 -21.30
N GLU A 116 -0.98 12.63 -22.07
CA GLU A 116 -1.00 12.70 -23.53
C GLU A 116 -1.30 14.12 -24.01
N GLU A 117 -2.35 14.76 -23.48
CA GLU A 117 -2.77 16.12 -23.81
C GLU A 117 -1.64 17.15 -23.58
N TYR A 118 -0.99 17.09 -22.41
CA TYR A 118 0.07 18.01 -22.02
C TYR A 118 1.48 17.52 -22.39
N LYS A 119 1.58 16.43 -23.18
CA LYS A 119 2.84 15.84 -23.66
C LYS A 119 3.85 15.51 -22.55
N LEU A 120 3.36 15.26 -21.32
CA LEU A 120 4.21 14.88 -20.19
C LEU A 120 4.86 13.50 -20.40
N ASN A 121 4.23 12.65 -21.21
CA ASN A 121 4.76 11.35 -21.63
C ASN A 121 6.07 11.44 -22.45
N GLN A 122 6.48 12.62 -22.92
CA GLN A 122 7.79 12.81 -23.56
C GLN A 122 8.95 12.75 -22.54
N SER A 123 8.66 13.00 -21.26
CA SER A 123 9.64 12.91 -20.18
C SER A 123 9.69 11.51 -19.59
N ASN A 124 10.88 10.90 -19.60
CA ASN A 124 11.16 9.62 -18.93
C ASN A 124 10.69 9.61 -17.48
N ARG A 125 10.91 10.72 -16.76
CA ARG A 125 10.53 10.86 -15.36
C ARG A 125 9.02 10.66 -15.15
N TYR A 126 8.19 11.29 -15.98
CA TYR A 126 6.73 11.19 -15.85
C TYR A 126 6.23 9.82 -16.33
N ARG A 127 6.80 9.26 -17.40
CA ARG A 127 6.47 7.89 -17.85
C ARG A 127 6.72 6.85 -16.76
N GLN A 128 7.89 6.88 -16.15
CA GLN A 128 8.25 5.95 -15.07
C GLN A 128 7.39 6.15 -13.82
N LEU A 129 7.08 7.40 -13.48
CA LEU A 129 6.21 7.72 -12.35
C LEU A 129 4.79 7.20 -12.58
N PHE A 130 4.23 7.47 -13.75
CA PHE A 130 2.91 6.99 -14.14
C PHE A 130 2.84 5.47 -14.17
N PHE A 131 3.81 4.81 -14.82
CA PHE A 131 3.91 3.35 -14.81
C PHE A 131 3.89 2.78 -13.39
N ALA A 132 4.73 3.29 -12.49
CA ALA A 132 4.80 2.79 -11.12
C ALA A 132 3.45 2.97 -10.37
N TYR A 133 2.76 4.10 -10.58
CA TYR A 133 1.44 4.36 -9.99
C TYR A 133 0.37 3.45 -10.60
N GLU A 134 0.28 3.41 -11.93
CA GLU A 134 -0.68 2.61 -12.67
C GLU A 134 -0.56 1.13 -12.30
N ALA A 135 0.64 0.56 -12.45
CA ALA A 135 0.88 -0.86 -12.19
C ALA A 135 0.53 -1.20 -10.74
N THR A 136 1.03 -0.43 -9.77
CA THR A 136 0.76 -0.66 -8.34
C THR A 136 -0.74 -0.68 -8.07
N TYR A 137 -1.46 0.36 -8.48
CA TYR A 137 -2.87 0.48 -8.11
C TYR A 137 -3.79 -0.43 -8.91
N ARG A 138 -3.53 -0.71 -10.19
CA ARG A 138 -4.32 -1.70 -10.95
C ARG A 138 -4.14 -3.11 -10.39
N LEU A 139 -2.92 -3.50 -10.00
CA LEU A 139 -2.66 -4.78 -9.34
C LEU A 139 -3.48 -4.91 -8.05
N ILE A 140 -3.45 -3.89 -7.19
CA ILE A 140 -4.20 -3.87 -5.92
C ILE A 140 -5.71 -3.92 -6.18
N ILE A 141 -6.21 -3.03 -7.03
CA ILE A 141 -7.64 -2.88 -7.30
C ILE A 141 -8.22 -4.17 -7.85
N TYR A 142 -7.64 -4.73 -8.91
CA TYR A 142 -8.19 -5.94 -9.51
C TYR A 142 -8.01 -7.18 -8.64
N SER A 143 -6.99 -7.21 -7.77
CA SER A 143 -6.87 -8.24 -6.72
C SER A 143 -8.05 -8.20 -5.77
N TYR A 144 -8.38 -7.03 -5.21
CA TYR A 144 -9.49 -6.90 -4.25
C TYR A 144 -10.88 -6.97 -4.90
N MET A 145 -11.01 -6.64 -6.19
CA MET A 145 -12.27 -6.80 -6.93
C MET A 145 -12.50 -8.23 -7.44
N GLY A 146 -11.53 -9.15 -7.28
CA GLY A 146 -11.61 -10.52 -7.82
C GLY A 146 -11.66 -10.59 -9.35
N LYS A 147 -11.11 -9.57 -10.04
CA LYS A 147 -11.13 -9.46 -11.51
C LYS A 147 -9.94 -10.19 -12.13
N GLN A 148 -9.94 -11.52 -12.08
CA GLN A 148 -8.78 -12.36 -12.39
C GLN A 148 -8.24 -12.17 -13.80
N THR A 149 -9.10 -12.07 -14.82
CA THR A 149 -8.67 -11.85 -16.22
C THR A 149 -7.93 -10.52 -16.36
N GLN A 150 -8.52 -9.44 -15.87
CA GLN A 150 -7.91 -8.11 -15.90
C GLN A 150 -6.64 -8.07 -15.05
N LEU A 151 -6.61 -8.78 -13.92
CA LEU A 151 -5.43 -8.86 -13.07
C LEU A 151 -4.27 -9.57 -13.79
N ALA A 152 -4.53 -10.67 -14.50
CA ALA A 152 -3.52 -11.39 -15.28
C ALA A 152 -2.93 -10.53 -16.42
N GLU A 153 -3.77 -9.75 -17.11
CA GLU A 153 -3.32 -8.78 -18.11
C GLU A 153 -2.41 -7.72 -17.50
N VAL A 154 -2.79 -7.17 -16.33
CA VAL A 154 -2.00 -6.15 -15.62
C VAL A 154 -0.68 -6.73 -15.11
N ILE A 155 -0.66 -7.96 -14.59
CA ILE A 155 0.58 -8.65 -14.20
C ILE A 155 1.54 -8.72 -15.40
N THR A 156 1.05 -9.23 -16.52
CA THR A 156 1.85 -9.41 -17.74
C THR A 156 2.40 -8.07 -18.23
N HIS A 157 1.56 -7.04 -18.26
CA HIS A 157 1.97 -5.69 -18.62
C HIS A 157 3.05 -5.15 -17.67
N ALA A 158 2.86 -5.31 -16.35
CA ALA A 158 3.79 -4.82 -15.35
C ALA A 158 5.14 -5.53 -15.41
N GLU A 159 5.18 -6.84 -15.63
CA GLU A 159 6.42 -7.59 -15.84
C GLU A 159 7.20 -7.09 -17.05
N ASN A 160 6.54 -6.97 -18.20
CA ASN A 160 7.18 -6.47 -19.43
C ASN A 160 7.75 -5.05 -19.23
N TRP A 161 7.03 -4.18 -18.54
CA TRP A 161 7.48 -2.81 -18.30
C TRP A 161 8.58 -2.71 -17.25
N LEU A 162 8.60 -3.61 -16.27
CA LEU A 162 9.72 -3.74 -15.34
C LEU A 162 11.03 -4.15 -16.04
N GLU A 163 10.93 -4.97 -17.09
CA GLU A 163 12.08 -5.31 -17.94
C GLU A 163 12.53 -4.10 -18.78
N ILE A 164 11.60 -3.43 -19.46
CA ILE A 164 11.88 -2.23 -20.28
C ILE A 164 12.56 -1.12 -19.45
N TYR A 165 12.14 -0.92 -18.21
CA TYR A 165 12.69 0.12 -17.33
C TYR A 165 13.69 -0.40 -16.29
N ALA A 166 14.25 -1.60 -16.47
CA ALA A 166 15.09 -2.24 -15.46
C ALA A 166 16.25 -1.36 -14.95
N ASP A 167 16.87 -0.58 -15.84
CA ASP A 167 18.06 0.24 -15.56
C ASP A 167 17.73 1.69 -15.15
N VAL A 168 16.49 2.13 -15.34
CA VAL A 168 16.12 3.55 -15.21
C VAL A 168 15.02 3.80 -14.18
N LEU A 169 14.28 2.76 -13.78
CA LEU A 169 13.27 2.88 -12.74
C LEU A 169 13.93 2.91 -11.36
N PRO A 170 13.66 3.92 -10.51
CA PRO A 170 14.19 3.96 -9.15
C PRO A 170 13.88 2.67 -8.38
N ILE A 171 14.88 2.16 -7.66
CA ILE A 171 14.82 0.86 -6.99
C ILE A 171 13.62 0.73 -6.05
N GLU A 172 13.26 1.81 -5.35
CA GLU A 172 12.15 1.83 -4.40
C GLU A 172 10.82 1.62 -5.11
N ARG A 173 10.63 2.25 -6.29
CA ARG A 173 9.41 2.08 -7.09
C ARG A 173 9.33 0.69 -7.69
N ARG A 174 10.46 0.19 -8.19
CA ARG A 174 10.59 -1.16 -8.73
C ARG A 174 10.16 -2.20 -7.68
N GLN A 175 10.64 -2.07 -6.45
CA GLN A 175 10.29 -2.98 -5.36
C GLN A 175 8.80 -2.93 -5.00
N VAL A 176 8.18 -1.75 -4.99
CA VAL A 176 6.73 -1.62 -4.74
C VAL A 176 5.93 -2.36 -5.81
N VAL A 177 6.28 -2.22 -7.09
CA VAL A 177 5.58 -2.93 -8.19
C VAL A 177 5.79 -4.44 -8.05
N ILE A 178 7.02 -4.91 -7.82
CA ILE A 178 7.32 -6.35 -7.66
C ILE A 178 6.59 -6.94 -6.46
N GLY A 179 6.55 -6.24 -5.32
CA GLY A 179 5.81 -6.69 -4.13
C GLY A 179 4.30 -6.79 -4.39
N ASN A 180 3.73 -5.92 -5.22
CA ASN A 180 2.33 -6.03 -5.63
C ASN A 180 2.09 -7.14 -6.66
N ILE A 181 3.05 -7.41 -7.56
CA ILE A 181 2.98 -8.58 -8.46
C ILE A 181 2.97 -9.88 -7.66
N MET A 182 3.80 -10.01 -6.61
CA MET A 182 3.80 -11.16 -5.70
C MET A 182 2.39 -11.43 -5.13
N ASN A 183 1.74 -10.38 -4.61
CA ASN A 183 0.39 -10.48 -4.06
C ASN A 183 -0.67 -10.76 -5.13
N ALA A 184 -0.53 -10.16 -6.31
CA ALA A 184 -1.44 -10.37 -7.43
C ALA A 184 -1.38 -11.82 -7.94
N TYR A 185 -0.20 -12.44 -7.94
CA TYR A 185 -0.05 -13.86 -8.27
C TYR A 185 -0.85 -14.76 -7.32
N MET A 186 -0.88 -14.46 -6.03
CA MET A 186 -1.76 -15.16 -5.08
C MET A 186 -3.24 -14.99 -5.43
N ALA A 187 -3.66 -13.78 -5.81
CA ALA A 187 -5.05 -13.45 -6.16
C ALA A 187 -5.55 -14.11 -7.46
N ILE A 188 -4.64 -14.56 -8.35
CA ILE A 188 -4.98 -15.40 -9.52
C ILE A 188 -4.67 -16.89 -9.31
N GLY A 189 -4.25 -17.29 -8.12
CA GLY A 189 -3.94 -18.69 -7.78
C GLY A 189 -2.61 -19.22 -8.28
N ASN A 190 -1.71 -18.36 -8.77
CA ASN A 190 -0.37 -18.76 -9.19
C ASN A 190 0.62 -18.68 -8.01
N ILE A 191 0.48 -19.65 -7.10
CA ILE A 191 1.22 -19.69 -5.82
C ILE A 191 2.73 -19.85 -6.05
N ASP A 192 3.14 -20.62 -7.05
CA ASP A 192 4.56 -20.86 -7.37
C ASP A 192 5.26 -19.58 -7.81
N LYS A 193 4.65 -18.80 -8.72
CA LYS A 193 5.22 -17.52 -9.12
C LYS A 193 5.24 -16.52 -7.97
N ALA A 194 4.21 -16.49 -7.12
CA ALA A 194 4.23 -15.66 -5.92
C ALA A 194 5.43 -16.02 -5.02
N TRP A 195 5.68 -17.31 -4.80
CA TRP A 195 6.83 -17.78 -4.02
C TRP A 195 8.18 -17.47 -4.68
N MET A 196 8.29 -17.59 -6.01
CA MET A 196 9.49 -17.20 -6.75
C MET A 196 9.81 -15.71 -6.54
N VAL A 197 8.82 -14.83 -6.68
CA VAL A 197 8.99 -13.39 -6.46
C VAL A 197 9.35 -13.10 -5.00
N TRP A 198 8.68 -13.77 -4.05
CA TRP A 198 9.02 -13.68 -2.62
C TRP A 198 10.49 -14.01 -2.37
N ASN A 199 10.99 -15.15 -2.90
CA ASN A 199 12.39 -15.55 -2.74
C ASN A 199 13.36 -14.54 -3.36
N GLN A 200 13.04 -13.99 -4.54
CA GLN A 200 13.86 -12.97 -5.18
C GLN A 200 13.95 -11.69 -4.36
N LEU A 201 12.87 -11.28 -3.69
CA LEU A 201 12.87 -10.11 -2.81
C LEU A 201 13.57 -10.41 -1.48
N PHE A 202 13.32 -11.58 -0.88
CA PHE A 202 13.81 -11.92 0.46
C PHE A 202 15.30 -12.24 0.50
N ASN A 203 15.84 -12.85 -0.57
CA ASN A 203 17.25 -13.24 -0.67
C ASN A 203 18.17 -12.10 -1.14
N LYS A 204 17.62 -10.95 -1.53
CA LYS A 204 18.43 -9.73 -1.68
C LYS A 204 18.85 -9.25 -0.29
N HIS A 205 20.04 -8.67 -0.18
CA HIS A 205 20.52 -8.12 1.10
C HIS A 205 19.46 -7.16 1.68
N SER A 206 19.12 -7.33 2.96
CA SER A 206 18.03 -6.57 3.62
C SER A 206 18.20 -5.06 3.50
N GLU A 207 19.44 -4.56 3.40
CA GLU A 207 19.76 -3.14 3.21
C GLU A 207 19.32 -2.60 1.86
N SER A 208 19.16 -3.47 0.85
CA SER A 208 18.74 -3.09 -0.49
C SER A 208 17.22 -3.05 -0.66
N VAL A 209 16.45 -3.64 0.25
CA VAL A 209 14.99 -3.73 0.16
C VAL A 209 14.34 -2.71 1.10
N ARG A 210 13.33 -1.99 0.61
CA ARG A 210 12.54 -1.06 1.41
C ARG A 210 11.99 -1.77 2.66
N LEU A 211 12.18 -1.17 3.83
CA LEU A 211 11.97 -1.82 5.13
C LEU A 211 10.56 -2.39 5.33
N ASP A 212 9.54 -1.65 4.90
CA ASP A 212 8.13 -2.08 4.98
C ASP A 212 7.82 -3.26 4.06
N ILE A 213 8.38 -3.28 2.84
CA ILE A 213 8.28 -4.45 1.95
C ILE A 213 8.99 -5.65 2.60
N TYR A 214 10.19 -5.45 3.14
CA TYR A 214 10.94 -6.54 3.76
C TYR A 214 10.23 -7.11 5.00
N ALA A 215 9.59 -6.25 5.80
CA ALA A 215 8.71 -6.65 6.90
C ALA A 215 7.54 -7.50 6.39
N ASP A 216 6.87 -7.06 5.33
CA ASP A 216 5.73 -7.77 4.73
C ASP A 216 6.07 -9.19 4.29
N LEU A 217 7.28 -9.41 3.75
CA LEU A 217 7.76 -10.72 3.34
C LEU A 217 7.79 -11.73 4.49
N TYR A 218 8.05 -11.30 5.73
CA TYR A 218 8.04 -12.20 6.88
C TYR A 218 6.63 -12.71 7.20
N LEU A 219 5.63 -11.82 7.23
CA LEU A 219 4.23 -12.23 7.41
C LEU A 219 3.74 -13.06 6.23
N PHE A 220 4.08 -12.67 5.01
CA PHE A 220 3.73 -13.44 3.80
C PHE A 220 4.18 -14.89 3.92
N ARG A 221 5.43 -15.15 4.35
CA ARG A 221 5.96 -16.52 4.50
C ARG A 221 5.18 -17.36 5.51
N ILE A 222 4.81 -16.77 6.65
CA ILE A 222 4.01 -17.48 7.67
C ILE A 222 2.66 -17.88 7.07
N CYS A 223 1.96 -16.93 6.44
CA CYS A 223 0.66 -17.21 5.80
C CYS A 223 0.79 -18.23 4.66
N PHE A 224 1.85 -18.14 3.87
CA PHE A 224 2.14 -19.10 2.80
C PHE A 224 2.27 -20.53 3.34
N TYR A 225 3.09 -20.75 4.38
CA TYR A 225 3.23 -22.08 4.98
C TYR A 225 1.93 -22.59 5.60
N LEU A 226 1.11 -21.71 6.18
CA LEU A 226 -0.20 -22.08 6.71
C LEU A 226 -1.20 -22.49 5.61
N LEU A 227 -1.19 -21.83 4.44
CA LEU A 227 -2.07 -22.17 3.32
C LEU A 227 -1.60 -23.38 2.51
N SER A 228 -0.29 -23.60 2.41
CA SER A 228 0.34 -24.71 1.68
C SER A 228 0.59 -25.97 2.54
N PRO A 229 -0.24 -26.19 3.57
CA PRO A 229 0.02 -27.03 4.76
C PRO A 229 1.48 -27.42 5.10
N ILE A 230 2.44 -26.50 5.05
CA ILE A 230 3.85 -26.75 5.41
C ILE A 230 4.09 -26.39 6.88
N TYR A 231 3.34 -27.04 7.77
CA TYR A 231 3.23 -26.61 9.17
C TYR A 231 4.52 -26.71 9.98
N ASP A 232 5.40 -27.67 9.67
CA ASP A 232 6.67 -27.86 10.37
C ASP A 232 7.60 -26.63 10.27
N LEU A 233 7.43 -25.80 9.23
CA LEU A 233 8.23 -24.60 9.04
C LEU A 233 7.62 -23.35 9.70
N VAL A 234 6.36 -23.39 10.15
CA VAL A 234 5.64 -22.23 10.70
C VAL A 234 6.31 -21.66 11.95
N PRO A 235 6.65 -22.44 13.00
CA PRO A 235 7.28 -21.90 14.20
C PRO A 235 8.62 -21.21 13.92
N SER A 236 9.45 -21.84 13.08
CA SER A 236 10.75 -21.28 12.71
C SER A 236 10.62 -19.99 11.88
N ALA A 237 9.66 -19.93 10.95
CA ALA A 237 9.37 -18.76 10.15
C ALA A 237 8.88 -17.59 11.01
N ALA A 238 7.99 -17.87 11.98
CA ALA A 238 7.45 -16.91 12.93
C ALA A 238 8.51 -16.41 13.93
N ALA A 239 9.34 -17.30 14.47
CA ALA A 239 10.47 -16.90 15.33
C ALA A 239 11.45 -15.98 14.58
N SER A 240 11.72 -16.28 13.31
CA SER A 240 12.56 -15.44 12.45
C SER A 240 11.94 -14.06 12.22
N ALA A 241 10.62 -13.99 11.98
CA ALA A 241 9.88 -12.73 11.88
C ALA A 241 9.94 -11.91 13.17
N LEU A 242 9.73 -12.54 14.34
CA LEU A 242 9.83 -11.88 15.64
C LEU A 242 11.21 -11.27 15.88
N ARG A 243 12.29 -11.99 15.52
CA ARG A 243 13.65 -11.46 15.64
C ARG A 243 13.83 -10.19 14.81
N PHE A 244 13.28 -10.16 13.59
CA PHE A 244 13.34 -8.99 12.73
C PHE A 244 12.53 -7.80 13.30
N TYR A 245 11.27 -8.01 13.69
CA TYR A 245 10.41 -6.95 14.23
C TYR A 245 10.90 -6.40 15.57
N ARG A 246 11.63 -7.20 16.35
CA ARG A 246 12.15 -6.80 17.66
C ARG A 246 13.63 -6.39 17.64
N LYS A 247 14.27 -6.35 16.46
CA LYS A 247 15.72 -6.13 16.30
C LYS A 247 16.17 -4.77 16.83
N THR A 248 15.38 -3.72 16.63
CA THR A 248 15.67 -2.34 17.04
C THR A 248 14.44 -1.71 17.71
N GLU A 249 14.63 -0.66 18.51
CA GLU A 249 13.49 0.09 19.09
C GLU A 249 12.60 0.72 18.01
N GLU A 250 13.21 1.17 16.91
CA GLU A 250 12.48 1.65 15.74
C GLU A 250 11.60 0.54 15.13
N ASN A 251 12.12 -0.67 14.95
CA ASN A 251 11.33 -1.78 14.43
C ASN A 251 10.20 -2.17 15.40
N LYS A 252 10.48 -2.20 16.72
CA LYS A 252 9.48 -2.52 17.74
C LYS A 252 8.30 -1.54 17.72
N SER A 253 8.58 -0.26 17.51
CA SER A 253 7.53 0.77 17.41
C SER A 253 6.76 0.71 16.09
N LYS A 254 7.42 0.36 14.98
CA LYS A 254 6.80 0.31 13.64
C LYS A 254 5.97 -0.95 13.38
N PHE A 255 6.42 -2.11 13.86
CA PHE A 255 5.89 -3.43 13.47
C PHE A 255 5.17 -4.16 14.62
N GLN A 256 4.43 -3.42 15.44
CA GLN A 256 3.75 -3.96 16.63
C GLN A 256 2.68 -5.00 16.28
N LEU A 257 1.89 -4.72 15.25
CA LEU A 257 0.83 -5.61 14.78
C LEU A 257 1.43 -6.90 14.22
N GLU A 258 2.41 -6.78 13.33
CA GLU A 258 3.08 -7.90 12.69
C GLU A 258 3.84 -8.75 13.71
N SER A 259 4.47 -8.12 14.71
CA SER A 259 5.08 -8.85 15.82
C SER A 259 4.04 -9.59 16.66
N SER A 260 2.85 -9.01 16.88
CA SER A 260 1.79 -9.67 17.65
C SER A 260 1.21 -10.87 16.91
N ILE A 261 1.00 -10.74 15.59
CA ILE A 261 0.57 -11.84 14.73
C ILE A 261 1.63 -12.95 14.69
N ALA A 262 2.90 -12.61 14.45
CA ALA A 262 3.98 -13.60 14.43
C ALA A 262 4.13 -14.33 15.77
N GLN A 263 3.84 -13.67 16.90
CA GLN A 263 3.90 -14.28 18.22
C GLN A 263 2.90 -15.43 18.41
N LEU A 264 1.74 -15.38 17.76
CA LEU A 264 0.72 -16.44 17.80
C LEU A 264 1.23 -17.76 17.21
N PHE A 265 2.12 -17.68 16.23
CA PHE A 265 2.60 -18.82 15.45
C PHE A 265 4.05 -19.22 15.76
N ALA A 266 4.68 -18.62 16.79
CA ALA A 266 6.09 -18.88 17.11
C ALA A 266 6.31 -20.08 18.04
N ARG A 267 5.25 -20.64 18.62
CA ARG A 267 5.32 -21.82 19.50
C ARG A 267 5.03 -23.07 18.70
N ASP A 268 5.74 -24.14 19.01
CA ASP A 268 5.42 -25.46 18.45
C ASP A 268 4.01 -25.87 18.87
N ALA A 269 3.18 -26.17 17.88
CA ALA A 269 1.79 -26.56 18.02
C ALA A 269 1.39 -27.45 16.85
N ASP A 270 0.43 -28.35 17.05
CA ASP A 270 -0.10 -29.16 15.95
C ASP A 270 -1.08 -28.34 15.12
N TYR A 271 -0.56 -27.63 14.12
CA TYR A 271 -1.38 -26.83 13.20
C TYR A 271 -2.24 -27.69 12.25
N ASN A 272 -2.06 -29.02 12.22
CA ASN A 272 -2.98 -29.90 11.51
C ASN A 272 -4.33 -30.01 12.23
N ASP A 273 -4.37 -29.84 13.56
CA ASP A 273 -5.59 -29.86 14.35
C ASP A 273 -6.34 -28.52 14.20
N PRO A 274 -7.54 -28.51 13.56
CA PRO A 274 -8.34 -27.30 13.44
C PRO A 274 -8.73 -26.68 14.80
N LYS A 275 -8.77 -27.48 15.87
CA LYS A 275 -9.04 -26.98 17.24
C LYS A 275 -7.91 -26.12 17.78
N ILE A 276 -6.70 -26.28 17.25
CA ILE A 276 -5.53 -25.47 17.59
C ILE A 276 -5.40 -24.31 16.60
N LEU A 277 -5.46 -24.61 15.29
CA LEU A 277 -5.22 -23.61 14.25
C LEU A 277 -6.31 -22.53 14.20
N ASN A 278 -7.60 -22.90 14.23
CA ASN A 278 -8.69 -21.95 14.05
C ASN A 278 -8.74 -20.86 15.14
N PRO A 279 -8.53 -21.17 16.45
CA PRO A 279 -8.41 -20.13 17.47
C PRO A 279 -7.25 -19.14 17.23
N LEU A 280 -6.11 -19.59 16.70
CA LEU A 280 -4.99 -18.72 16.38
C LEU A 280 -5.28 -17.82 15.17
N LEU A 281 -5.89 -18.38 14.12
CA LEU A 281 -6.37 -17.60 12.97
C LEU A 281 -7.42 -16.56 13.39
N GLN A 282 -8.32 -16.93 14.29
CA GLN A 282 -9.33 -16.01 14.84
C GLN A 282 -8.67 -14.87 15.62
N GLN A 283 -7.67 -15.15 16.46
CA GLN A 283 -6.92 -14.12 17.18
C GLN A 283 -6.19 -13.18 16.20
N ALA A 284 -5.54 -13.72 15.17
CA ALA A 284 -4.90 -12.92 14.13
C ALA A 284 -5.90 -12.00 13.41
N ARG A 285 -7.11 -12.51 13.09
CA ARG A 285 -8.18 -11.70 12.50
C ARG A 285 -8.67 -10.60 13.43
N CYS A 286 -8.80 -10.87 14.74
CA CYS A 286 -9.18 -9.83 15.70
C CYS A 286 -8.13 -8.72 15.72
N LEU A 287 -6.84 -9.05 15.86
CA LEU A 287 -5.75 -8.07 15.80
C LEU A 287 -5.78 -7.21 14.52
N LEU A 288 -6.00 -7.84 13.37
CA LEU A 288 -6.11 -7.14 12.08
C LEU A 288 -7.34 -6.22 12.03
N LYS A 289 -8.51 -6.69 12.48
CA LYS A 289 -9.75 -5.89 12.48
C LYS A 289 -9.68 -4.72 13.45
N ASP A 290 -9.10 -4.92 14.63
CA ASP A 290 -8.92 -3.88 15.63
C ASP A 290 -7.99 -2.79 15.08
N TYR A 291 -6.86 -3.17 14.48
CA TYR A 291 -5.95 -2.23 13.83
C TYR A 291 -6.62 -1.46 12.69
N ILE A 292 -7.32 -2.14 11.78
CA ILE A 292 -8.02 -1.50 10.65
C ILE A 292 -9.05 -0.48 11.16
N THR A 293 -9.76 -0.83 12.23
CA THR A 293 -10.74 0.06 12.86
C THR A 293 -10.05 1.27 13.50
N GLU A 294 -8.94 1.06 14.21
CA GLU A 294 -8.17 2.12 14.87
C GLU A 294 -7.63 3.15 13.87
N VAL A 295 -7.09 2.69 12.73
CA VAL A 295 -6.62 3.58 11.66
C VAL A 295 -7.76 4.14 10.80
N ARG A 296 -9.01 4.01 11.28
CA ARG A 296 -10.23 4.53 10.61
C ARG A 296 -10.36 4.04 9.18
N GLY A 297 -9.98 2.79 8.92
CA GLY A 297 -10.18 2.13 7.63
C GLY A 297 -11.65 2.21 7.23
N ALA A 298 -11.95 2.88 6.11
CA ALA A 298 -13.31 2.94 5.62
C ALA A 298 -13.76 1.54 5.18
N LEU A 299 -15.00 1.16 5.48
CA LEU A 299 -15.57 -0.14 5.10
C LEU A 299 -14.77 -1.35 5.64
N ASN A 300 -14.08 -1.20 6.78
CA ASN A 300 -13.16 -2.22 7.32
C ASN A 300 -12.07 -2.66 6.32
N PHE A 301 -11.67 -1.74 5.44
CA PHE A 301 -10.62 -1.94 4.46
C PHE A 301 -9.35 -1.17 4.84
N GLN A 302 -8.21 -1.83 4.68
CA GLN A 302 -6.89 -1.22 4.69
C GLN A 302 -6.01 -2.00 3.71
N GLU A 303 -5.41 -1.29 2.75
CA GLU A 303 -4.72 -1.84 1.59
C GLU A 303 -3.71 -2.95 1.89
N HIS A 304 -2.94 -2.83 2.96
CA HIS A 304 -1.84 -3.73 3.32
C HIS A 304 -2.28 -4.88 4.23
N TYR A 305 -3.33 -4.69 5.04
CA TYR A 305 -3.74 -5.66 6.06
C TYR A 305 -5.00 -6.44 5.73
N THR A 306 -5.89 -5.91 4.89
CA THR A 306 -7.11 -6.63 4.50
C THR A 306 -6.78 -7.96 3.81
N ARG A 307 -5.71 -8.05 3.02
CA ARG A 307 -5.25 -9.33 2.46
C ARG A 307 -5.01 -10.41 3.51
N TYR A 308 -4.50 -10.08 4.70
CA TYR A 308 -4.21 -11.07 5.73
C TYR A 308 -5.50 -11.60 6.39
N ILE A 309 -6.57 -10.81 6.37
CA ILE A 309 -7.92 -11.29 6.73
C ILE A 309 -8.39 -12.31 5.68
N ILE A 310 -8.17 -12.04 4.38
CA ILE A 310 -8.50 -12.97 3.29
C ILE A 310 -7.69 -14.27 3.43
N TRP A 311 -6.40 -14.20 3.72
CA TRP A 311 -5.56 -15.37 4.01
C TRP A 311 -6.10 -16.20 5.17
N ALA A 312 -6.39 -15.57 6.32
CA ALA A 312 -6.92 -16.29 7.47
C ALA A 312 -8.24 -17.01 7.15
N ASN A 313 -9.12 -16.37 6.37
CA ASN A 313 -10.36 -17.00 5.90
C ASN A 313 -10.11 -18.16 4.94
N ALA A 314 -9.15 -18.02 4.01
CA ALA A 314 -8.79 -19.07 3.05
C ALA A 314 -8.24 -20.31 3.77
N ILE A 315 -7.35 -20.11 4.73
CA ILE A 315 -6.72 -21.17 5.53
C ILE A 315 -7.78 -21.90 6.37
N GLU A 316 -8.61 -21.16 7.12
CA GLU A 316 -9.65 -21.74 7.98
C GLU A 316 -10.67 -22.57 7.17
N LYS A 317 -11.08 -22.07 5.99
CA LYS A 317 -12.03 -22.75 5.11
C LYS A 317 -11.39 -23.83 4.24
N LYS A 318 -10.05 -23.97 4.27
CA LYS A 318 -9.28 -24.86 3.39
C LYS A 318 -9.57 -24.65 1.90
N ILE A 319 -9.66 -23.39 1.48
CA ILE A 319 -9.88 -23.00 0.08
C ILE A 319 -8.69 -22.21 -0.46
N PRO A 320 -8.47 -22.18 -1.79
CA PRO A 320 -7.48 -21.29 -2.40
C PRO A 320 -7.75 -19.82 -2.04
N TYR A 321 -6.69 -19.03 -1.90
CA TYR A 321 -6.76 -17.59 -1.58
C TYR A 321 -7.73 -16.83 -2.49
N LEU A 322 -7.72 -17.09 -3.80
CA LEU A 322 -8.61 -16.44 -4.78
C LEU A 322 -10.12 -16.69 -4.57
N LYS A 323 -10.50 -17.70 -3.78
CA LYS A 323 -11.91 -18.05 -3.49
C LYS A 323 -12.41 -17.48 -2.16
N ALA A 324 -11.52 -16.96 -1.32
CA ALA A 324 -11.85 -16.42 0.00
C ALA A 324 -12.31 -14.96 -0.10
#